data_AF-A0A846ST97-F1
#
_entry.id   AF-A0A846ST97-F1
#
_cell.length_a   1.000
_cell.length_b   1.000
_cell.length_c   1.000
_cell.angle_alpha   90.00
_cell.angle_beta   90.00
_cell.angle_gamma   90.00
#
_symmetry.space_group_name_H-M   'P 1'
#
loop_
_entity.id
_entity.type
_entity.pdbx_description
1 polymer ?
#
loop_
_entity_poly.entity_id
_entity_poly.type
_entity_poly.pdbx_seq_one_letter_code
_entity_poly.pdbx_strand_id
1 'polypeptide(L)'
;MNPPHGRRGARYLNQAGTAPDSQPHPLRRWLIMILVAMLMVGIGGDVSATESLPARREAFQVADHALRNGVAVDTSALRAYPLYPYLRYQELSRRLTELPAAEVREFLQTYADSPLADRLRGVWLRQLAGAKRWDEYLRDAIPTQDAELDCWRRQALLNTQQTEPALRDFAAIWLRGATLPNACDPVIAAWRSQGSLTPELLWQRFALALDRNNSGLAKVLRDALPVADQQWADQWLAIVGNPPLLLETRRLDLSDPRSALMVSDGLKRWGRRDILAALAALGQPQGA
;
A
#
# COMPACT_ATOMS: atom_id res chain seq x y z
N MET A 1 -79.71 -23.19 18.99
CA MET A 1 -80.58 -24.06 19.81
C MET A 1 -79.74 -24.71 20.91
N ASN A 2 -80.28 -24.71 22.12
CA ASN A 2 -79.77 -25.30 23.37
C ASN A 2 -80.16 -26.81 23.45
N PRO A 3 -79.90 -27.52 24.56
CA PRO A 3 -78.78 -28.40 24.95
C PRO A 3 -79.19 -29.92 24.83
N PRO A 4 -78.70 -30.96 25.60
CA PRO A 4 -78.88 -31.03 27.07
C PRO A 4 -77.95 -31.97 27.93
N HIS A 5 -78.14 -31.88 29.26
CA HIS A 5 -77.96 -32.84 30.38
C HIS A 5 -76.58 -33.50 30.63
N GLY A 6 -75.99 -33.61 31.84
CA GLY A 6 -76.44 -33.42 33.23
C GLY A 6 -76.04 -34.65 34.08
N ARG A 7 -75.45 -34.46 35.29
CA ARG A 7 -75.79 -35.12 36.58
C ARG A 7 -74.68 -35.02 37.67
N ARG A 8 -75.12 -34.51 38.84
CA ARG A 8 -74.92 -34.98 40.25
C ARG A 8 -73.49 -35.18 40.75
N GLY A 9 -73.03 -34.71 41.90
CA GLY A 9 -73.67 -34.34 43.18
C GLY A 9 -72.72 -34.83 44.29
N ALA A 10 -72.39 -34.03 45.30
CA ALA A 10 -72.77 -34.32 46.69
C ALA A 10 -72.37 -33.14 47.60
N ARG A 11 -73.34 -32.71 48.41
CA ARG A 11 -73.17 -31.91 49.63
C ARG A 11 -72.84 -32.86 50.78
N TYR A 12 -71.88 -32.48 51.63
CA TYR A 12 -71.90 -32.85 53.04
C TYR A 12 -71.62 -31.62 53.91
N LEU A 13 -72.25 -31.69 55.09
CA LEU A 13 -72.47 -30.64 56.06
C LEU A 13 -71.26 -30.45 57.00
N ASN A 14 -71.21 -29.25 57.60
CA ASN A 14 -70.81 -28.92 58.97
C ASN A 14 -69.69 -29.74 59.64
N GLN A 15 -68.69 -29.04 60.20
CA GLN A 15 -68.68 -28.76 61.65
C GLN A 15 -67.59 -27.74 62.01
N ALA A 16 -67.98 -26.81 62.88
CA ALA A 16 -67.10 -25.86 63.53
C ALA A 16 -66.16 -26.62 64.49
N GLY A 17 -64.86 -26.44 64.28
CA GLY A 17 -63.82 -26.80 65.23
C GLY A 17 -63.03 -25.55 65.58
N THR A 18 -63.33 -24.96 66.73
CA THR A 18 -62.51 -23.93 67.37
C THR A 18 -61.15 -24.53 67.74
N ALA A 19 -60.07 -23.96 67.20
CA ALA A 19 -58.70 -24.24 67.62
C ALA A 19 -58.02 -22.91 68.00
N PRO A 20 -57.09 -22.94 68.97
CA PRO A 20 -56.85 -21.83 69.87
C PRO A 20 -55.95 -20.74 69.28
N ASP A 21 -56.16 -19.55 69.82
CA ASP A 21 -55.36 -18.35 69.69
C ASP A 21 -53.87 -18.66 69.96
N SER A 22 -53.06 -18.65 68.89
CA SER A 22 -51.61 -18.85 68.97
C SER A 22 -50.94 -17.50 68.76
N GLN A 23 -50.41 -16.99 69.86
CA GLN A 23 -49.57 -15.80 69.93
C GLN A 23 -48.44 -15.86 68.89
N PRO A 24 -48.12 -14.75 68.19
CA PRO A 24 -47.03 -14.73 67.23
C PRO A 24 -45.68 -14.84 67.96
N HIS A 25 -45.03 -16.00 67.85
CA HIS A 25 -43.67 -16.22 68.35
C HIS A 25 -42.66 -15.26 67.69
N PRO A 26 -41.78 -14.59 68.47
CA PRO A 26 -40.87 -13.54 67.99
C PRO A 26 -39.80 -14.04 67.01
N LEU A 27 -39.57 -15.35 66.95
CA LEU A 27 -38.57 -16.00 66.11
C LEU A 27 -38.98 -16.06 64.61
N ARG A 28 -40.29 -16.02 64.30
CA ARG A 28 -40.78 -16.05 62.91
C ARG A 28 -40.69 -14.69 62.21
N ARG A 29 -40.70 -13.59 62.97
CA ARG A 29 -40.40 -12.24 62.46
C ARG A 29 -38.90 -12.06 62.18
N TRP A 30 -38.05 -12.70 62.98
CA TRP A 30 -36.58 -12.68 62.79
C TRP A 30 -36.14 -13.48 61.57
N LEU A 31 -36.76 -14.64 61.31
CA LEU A 31 -36.49 -15.44 60.10
C LEU A 31 -36.92 -14.74 58.80
N ILE A 32 -38.01 -13.97 58.81
CA ILE A 32 -38.44 -13.19 57.63
C ILE A 32 -37.56 -11.95 57.41
N MET A 33 -37.08 -11.29 58.48
CA MET A 33 -36.12 -10.18 58.32
C MET A 33 -34.74 -10.62 57.85
N ILE A 34 -34.26 -11.82 58.21
CA ILE A 34 -33.00 -12.37 57.68
C ILE A 34 -33.15 -12.75 56.20
N LEU A 35 -34.30 -13.29 55.78
CA LEU A 35 -34.54 -13.65 54.37
C LEU A 35 -34.74 -12.41 53.45
N VAL A 36 -35.28 -11.30 53.97
CA VAL A 36 -35.39 -10.04 53.22
C VAL A 36 -34.07 -9.25 53.23
N ALA A 37 -33.26 -9.35 54.29
CA ALA A 37 -31.91 -8.77 54.31
C ALA A 37 -30.91 -9.54 53.43
N MET A 38 -31.07 -10.87 53.29
CA MET A 38 -30.28 -11.68 52.34
C MET A 38 -30.67 -11.47 50.87
N LEU A 39 -31.83 -10.86 50.58
CA LEU A 39 -32.23 -10.52 49.21
C LEU A 39 -31.73 -9.13 48.76
N MET A 40 -31.19 -8.31 49.68
CA MET A 40 -30.64 -6.97 49.39
C MET A 40 -29.10 -6.93 49.37
N VAL A 41 -28.41 -8.04 49.64
CA VAL A 41 -26.94 -8.14 49.58
C VAL A 41 -26.57 -9.16 48.51
N GLY A 42 -26.68 -8.77 47.24
CA GLY A 42 -26.41 -9.68 46.13
C GLY A 42 -26.34 -9.08 44.73
N ILE A 43 -26.38 -7.75 44.58
CA ILE A 43 -26.01 -7.07 43.32
C ILE A 43 -24.97 -6.00 43.64
N GLY A 44 -23.94 -6.40 44.37
CA GLY A 44 -22.65 -5.72 44.41
C GLY A 44 -21.67 -6.53 43.58
N GLY A 45 -22.04 -6.86 42.34
CA GLY A 45 -21.01 -7.19 41.37
C GLY A 45 -20.21 -5.92 41.21
N ASP A 46 -18.92 -5.95 41.52
CA ASP A 46 -18.01 -4.93 41.05
C ASP A 46 -18.21 -4.85 39.54
N VAL A 47 -19.01 -3.87 39.10
CA VAL A 47 -18.85 -3.29 37.79
C VAL A 47 -17.53 -2.54 37.89
N SER A 48 -16.43 -3.31 37.90
CA SER A 48 -15.20 -2.85 37.29
C SER A 48 -15.68 -2.40 35.92
N ALA A 49 -15.80 -1.08 35.77
CA ALA A 49 -16.12 -0.46 34.52
C ALA A 49 -15.03 -0.96 33.57
N THR A 50 -15.34 -2.04 32.86
CA THR A 50 -14.71 -2.32 31.59
C THR A 50 -14.94 -1.04 30.84
N GLU A 51 -13.89 -0.20 30.73
CA GLU A 51 -14.01 1.12 30.14
C GLU A 51 -14.86 0.97 28.89
N SER A 52 -16.00 1.65 28.92
CA SER A 52 -17.05 1.39 27.95
C SER A 52 -16.43 1.57 26.56
N LEU A 53 -16.79 0.70 25.61
CA LEU A 53 -16.27 0.82 24.24
C LEU A 53 -16.39 2.26 23.67
N PRO A 54 -17.45 3.04 23.99
CA PRO A 54 -17.50 4.47 23.67
C PRO A 54 -16.35 5.30 24.26
N ALA A 55 -16.02 5.14 25.54
CA ALA A 55 -14.92 5.88 26.18
C ALA A 55 -13.56 5.58 25.53
N ARG A 56 -13.28 4.30 25.24
CA ARG A 56 -12.03 3.90 24.55
C ARG A 56 -11.97 4.42 23.11
N ARG A 57 -13.10 4.50 22.42
CA ARG A 57 -13.19 5.10 21.08
C ARG A 57 -12.90 6.59 21.11
N GLU A 58 -13.46 7.31 22.06
CA GLU A 58 -13.22 8.75 22.23
C GLU A 58 -11.74 9.01 22.55
N ALA A 59 -11.17 8.28 23.51
CA ALA A 59 -9.74 8.37 23.84
C ALA A 59 -8.84 8.11 22.62
N PHE A 60 -9.18 7.12 21.79
CA PHE A 60 -8.47 6.86 20.53
C PHE A 60 -8.58 8.04 19.56
N GLN A 61 -9.77 8.61 19.37
CA GLN A 61 -9.98 9.73 18.44
C GLN A 61 -9.21 10.97 18.87
N VAL A 62 -9.18 11.26 20.17
CA VAL A 62 -8.39 12.37 20.73
C VAL A 62 -6.89 12.15 20.49
N ALA A 63 -6.39 10.95 20.76
CA ALA A 63 -4.98 10.61 20.53
C ALA A 63 -4.60 10.66 19.04
N ASP A 64 -5.44 10.12 18.15
CA ASP A 64 -5.25 10.17 16.69
C ASP A 64 -5.19 11.61 16.20
N HIS A 65 -6.13 12.46 16.64
CA HIS A 65 -6.14 13.87 16.28
C HIS A 65 -4.89 14.61 16.80
N ALA A 66 -4.46 14.35 18.03
CA ALA A 66 -3.25 14.95 18.60
C ALA A 66 -1.99 14.59 17.79
N LEU A 67 -1.79 13.30 17.50
CA LEU A 67 -0.62 12.80 16.76
C LEU A 67 -0.55 13.35 15.33
N ARG A 68 -1.69 13.40 14.62
CA ARG A 68 -1.79 14.01 13.28
C ARG A 68 -1.35 15.47 13.28
N ASN A 69 -1.63 16.19 14.36
CA ASN A 69 -1.38 17.63 14.46
C ASN A 69 0.00 18.01 15.01
N GLY A 70 0.86 17.07 15.40
CA GLY A 70 2.14 17.48 16.00
C GLY A 70 2.39 17.00 17.41
N VAL A 71 1.31 16.64 18.12
CA VAL A 71 1.30 16.66 19.58
C VAL A 71 1.58 15.27 20.10
N ALA A 72 2.64 15.15 20.90
CA ALA A 72 2.94 13.93 21.63
C ALA A 72 1.84 13.68 22.68
N VAL A 73 1.38 12.43 22.77
CA VAL A 73 0.32 12.00 23.67
C VAL A 73 0.67 10.62 24.21
N ASP A 74 0.40 10.36 25.48
CA ASP A 74 0.54 9.02 26.03
C ASP A 74 -0.58 8.11 25.51
N THR A 75 -0.18 7.04 24.82
CA THR A 75 -1.10 6.06 24.24
C THR A 75 -1.11 4.73 25.01
N SER A 76 -0.43 4.66 26.16
CA SER A 76 -0.26 3.45 26.97
C SER A 76 -1.60 2.79 27.35
N ALA A 77 -2.61 3.59 27.70
CA ALA A 77 -3.96 3.12 28.03
C ALA A 77 -4.69 2.47 26.84
N LEU A 78 -4.29 2.79 25.60
CA LEU A 78 -4.93 2.30 24.38
C LEU A 78 -4.27 1.03 23.81
N ARG A 79 -3.26 0.44 24.46
CA ARG A 79 -2.54 -0.74 23.95
C ARG A 79 -3.45 -1.93 23.59
N ALA A 80 -4.53 -2.14 24.36
CA ALA A 80 -5.50 -3.20 24.11
C ALA A 80 -6.59 -2.82 23.10
N TYR A 81 -6.57 -1.59 22.57
CA TYR A 81 -7.55 -1.12 21.60
C TYR A 81 -7.20 -1.64 20.20
N PRO A 82 -8.15 -2.21 19.44
CA PRO A 82 -7.86 -2.83 18.14
C PRO A 82 -7.16 -1.92 17.12
N LEU A 83 -7.40 -0.60 17.17
CA LEU A 83 -6.77 0.36 16.26
C LEU A 83 -5.48 0.98 16.80
N TYR A 84 -4.99 0.56 17.97
CA TYR A 84 -3.70 0.99 18.52
C TYR A 84 -2.52 0.98 17.52
N PRO A 85 -2.41 0.02 16.58
CA PRO A 85 -1.32 0.04 15.60
C PRO A 85 -1.27 1.32 14.75
N TYR A 86 -2.39 2.01 14.55
CA TYR A 86 -2.44 3.28 13.83
C TYR A 86 -1.79 4.43 14.61
N LEU A 87 -1.94 4.45 15.94
CA LEU A 87 -1.29 5.45 16.78
C LEU A 87 0.23 5.21 16.80
N ARG A 88 0.64 3.94 16.97
CA ARG A 88 2.05 3.53 16.91
C ARG A 88 2.71 3.85 15.57
N TYR A 89 2.02 3.58 14.47
CA TYR A 89 2.49 3.94 13.14
C TYR A 89 2.75 5.45 13.02
N GLN A 90 1.82 6.30 13.49
CA GLN A 90 1.95 7.75 13.41
C GLN A 90 3.11 8.28 14.27
N GLU A 91 3.23 7.77 15.50
CA GLU A 91 4.31 8.13 16.40
C GLU A 91 5.68 7.78 15.79
N LEU A 92 5.85 6.53 15.34
CA LEU A 92 7.10 6.07 14.73
C LEU A 92 7.43 6.80 13.44
N SER A 93 6.44 7.02 12.57
CA SER A 93 6.64 7.72 11.29
C SER A 93 7.20 9.14 11.47
N ARG A 94 6.82 9.83 12.55
CA ARG A 94 7.32 11.18 12.85
C ARG A 94 8.74 11.18 13.40
N ARG A 95 9.11 10.12 14.11
CA ARG A 95 10.40 9.97 14.79
C ARG A 95 11.46 9.28 13.93
N LEU A 96 11.16 8.92 12.67
CA LEU A 96 12.12 8.17 11.84
C LEU A 96 13.46 8.90 11.66
N THR A 97 13.49 10.23 11.72
CA THR A 97 14.72 11.04 11.68
C THR A 97 15.66 10.76 12.86
N GLU A 98 15.14 10.28 13.98
CA GLU A 98 15.90 9.82 15.16
C GLU A 98 16.50 8.42 14.97
N LEU A 99 16.17 7.75 13.85
CA LEU A 99 16.55 6.38 13.52
C LEU A 99 16.19 5.34 14.60
N PRO A 100 14.91 5.21 15.01
CA PRO A 100 14.45 4.28 16.05
C PRO A 100 14.36 2.83 15.54
N ALA A 101 15.48 2.27 15.06
CA ALA A 101 15.53 0.99 14.36
C ALA A 101 14.94 -0.19 15.18
N ALA A 102 15.15 -0.20 16.50
CA ALA A 102 14.61 -1.24 17.37
C ALA A 102 13.07 -1.21 17.43
N GLU A 103 12.49 -0.03 17.63
CA GLU A 103 11.03 0.16 17.70
C GLU A 103 10.36 -0.09 16.33
N VAL A 104 11.03 0.31 15.24
CA VAL A 104 10.55 0.01 13.88
C VAL A 104 10.55 -1.49 13.64
N ARG A 105 11.64 -2.20 13.94
CA ARG A 105 11.68 -3.66 13.77
C ARG A 105 10.66 -4.39 14.65
N GLU A 106 10.47 -3.94 15.88
CA GLU A 106 9.40 -4.45 16.75
C GLU A 106 8.04 -4.29 16.07
N PHE A 107 7.70 -3.08 15.60
CA PHE A 107 6.45 -2.82 14.89
C PHE A 107 6.28 -3.71 13.64
N LEU A 108 7.32 -3.83 12.82
CA LEU A 108 7.29 -4.64 11.61
C LEU A 108 7.11 -6.14 11.91
N GLN A 109 7.61 -6.62 13.05
CA GLN A 109 7.42 -8.01 13.49
C GLN A 109 6.02 -8.22 14.08
N THR A 110 5.58 -7.33 14.96
CA THR A 110 4.27 -7.43 15.62
C THR A 110 3.11 -7.32 14.63
N TYR A 111 3.25 -6.50 13.58
CA TYR A 111 2.19 -6.22 12.60
C TYR A 111 2.54 -6.67 11.19
N ALA A 112 3.35 -7.73 11.07
CA ALA A 112 3.94 -8.18 9.80
C ALA A 112 2.94 -8.34 8.65
N ASP A 113 1.74 -8.87 8.93
CA ASP A 113 0.69 -9.13 7.93
C ASP A 113 -0.26 -7.93 7.71
N SER A 114 0.12 -6.73 8.16
CA SER A 114 -0.71 -5.53 8.05
C SER A 114 -0.21 -4.57 6.97
N PRO A 115 -1.11 -3.86 6.26
CA PRO A 115 -0.72 -2.76 5.37
C PRO A 115 0.04 -1.63 6.09
N LEU A 116 -0.08 -1.51 7.41
CA LEU A 116 0.66 -0.53 8.20
C LEU A 116 2.15 -0.88 8.29
N ALA A 117 2.49 -2.17 8.42
CA ALA A 117 3.88 -2.58 8.42
C ALA A 117 4.55 -2.30 7.07
N ASP A 118 3.87 -2.55 5.95
CA ASP A 118 4.42 -2.23 4.63
C ASP A 118 4.61 -0.73 4.42
N ARG A 119 3.62 0.08 4.86
CA ARG A 119 3.74 1.54 4.83
C ARG A 119 4.92 2.02 5.68
N LEU A 120 5.04 1.53 6.91
CA LEU A 120 6.13 1.92 7.82
C LEU A 120 7.49 1.50 7.25
N ARG A 121 7.60 0.28 6.72
CA ARG A 121 8.82 -0.22 6.09
C ARG A 121 9.23 0.68 4.93
N GLY A 122 8.28 1.08 4.07
CA GLY A 122 8.55 1.98 2.95
C GLY A 122 9.14 3.32 3.40
N VAL A 123 8.51 4.00 4.38
CA VAL A 123 9.04 5.29 4.89
C VAL A 123 10.34 5.12 5.68
N TRP A 124 10.51 3.99 6.39
CA TRP A 124 11.73 3.66 7.09
C TRP A 124 12.92 3.46 6.16
N LEU A 125 12.73 2.69 5.08
CA LEU A 125 13.76 2.46 4.06
C LEU A 125 14.16 3.78 3.37
N ARG A 126 13.20 4.68 3.07
CA ARG A 126 13.51 6.02 2.56
C ARG A 126 14.39 6.81 3.52
N GLN A 127 14.06 6.78 4.81
CA GLN A 127 14.84 7.46 5.83
C GLN A 127 16.27 6.89 5.93
N LEU A 128 16.40 5.56 5.94
CA LEU A 128 17.71 4.89 5.96
C LEU A 128 18.54 5.22 4.72
N ALA A 129 17.93 5.24 3.54
CA ALA A 129 18.60 5.61 2.30
C ALA A 129 19.07 7.07 2.30
N GLY A 130 18.21 7.99 2.76
CA GLY A 130 18.57 9.41 2.93
C GLY A 130 19.72 9.61 3.92
N ALA A 131 19.75 8.82 5.00
CA ALA A 131 20.83 8.80 5.98
C ALA A 131 22.04 7.93 5.56
N LYS A 132 22.01 7.30 4.37
CA LYS A 132 23.04 6.38 3.85
C LYS A 132 23.40 5.23 4.81
N ARG A 133 22.43 4.77 5.61
CA ARG A 133 22.58 3.66 6.56
C ARG A 133 22.42 2.33 5.84
N TRP A 134 23.38 2.01 4.97
CA TRP A 134 23.25 0.89 4.01
C TRP A 134 23.16 -0.49 4.65
N ASP A 135 23.91 -0.76 5.72
CA ASP A 135 23.84 -2.05 6.41
C ASP A 135 22.47 -2.29 7.06
N GLU A 136 21.86 -1.26 7.62
CA GLU A 136 20.49 -1.34 8.16
C GLU A 136 19.45 -1.41 7.05
N TYR A 137 19.66 -0.67 5.96
CA TYR A 137 18.80 -0.77 4.79
C TYR A 137 18.73 -2.22 4.31
N LEU A 138 19.87 -2.88 4.12
CA LEU A 138 19.92 -4.27 3.67
C LEU A 138 19.32 -5.26 4.68
N ARG A 139 19.40 -4.95 5.98
CA ARG A 139 18.82 -5.77 7.05
C ARG A 139 17.29 -5.72 7.06
N ASP A 140 16.72 -4.54 6.85
CA ASP A 140 15.29 -4.30 7.02
C ASP A 140 14.51 -4.28 5.69
N ALA A 141 15.22 -4.25 4.55
CA ALA A 141 14.63 -4.31 3.22
C ALA A 141 14.11 -5.71 2.89
N ILE A 142 12.97 -5.74 2.19
CA ILE A 142 12.39 -6.95 1.61
C ILE A 142 12.28 -6.77 0.08
N PRO A 143 12.19 -7.86 -0.69
CA PRO A 143 11.91 -7.78 -2.12
C PRO A 143 10.65 -6.96 -2.39
N THR A 144 10.73 -6.04 -3.34
CA THR A 144 9.63 -5.10 -3.67
C THR A 144 9.60 -4.83 -5.17
N GLN A 145 8.41 -4.49 -5.67
CA GLN A 145 8.21 -4.03 -7.05
C GLN A 145 8.35 -2.50 -7.18
N ASP A 146 8.48 -1.79 -6.06
CA ASP A 146 8.77 -0.36 -6.04
C ASP A 146 10.21 -0.12 -6.54
N ALA A 147 10.32 0.54 -7.69
CA ALA A 147 11.61 0.77 -8.35
C ALA A 147 12.54 1.68 -7.53
N GLU A 148 12.00 2.60 -6.73
CA GLU A 148 12.79 3.50 -5.89
C GLU A 148 13.46 2.71 -4.76
N LEU A 149 12.66 1.90 -4.05
CA LEU A 149 13.14 1.04 -2.97
C LEU A 149 14.09 -0.06 -3.46
N ASP A 150 13.84 -0.66 -4.63
CA ASP A 150 14.78 -1.65 -5.19
C ASP A 150 16.09 -1.00 -5.62
N CYS A 151 16.05 0.21 -6.21
CA CYS A 151 17.27 0.93 -6.57
C CYS A 151 18.10 1.33 -5.35
N TRP A 152 17.49 1.77 -4.24
CA TRP A 152 18.24 1.98 -3.00
C TRP A 152 18.79 0.68 -2.40
N ARG A 153 18.07 -0.44 -2.51
CA ARG A 153 18.61 -1.75 -2.09
C ARG A 153 19.87 -2.10 -2.88
N ARG A 154 19.84 -1.93 -4.20
CA ARG A 154 20.99 -2.15 -5.08
C ARG A 154 22.12 -1.18 -4.80
N GLN A 155 21.82 0.09 -4.53
CA GLN A 155 22.80 1.07 -4.08
C GLN A 155 23.45 0.63 -2.75
N ALA A 156 22.67 0.15 -1.79
CA ALA A 156 23.19 -0.36 -0.52
C ALA A 156 24.12 -1.58 -0.74
N LEU A 157 23.78 -2.48 -1.67
CA LEU A 157 24.67 -3.58 -2.09
C LEU A 157 25.99 -3.07 -2.69
N LEU A 158 25.94 -2.08 -3.59
CA LEU A 158 27.16 -1.46 -4.16
C LEU A 158 28.04 -0.84 -3.06
N ASN A 159 27.44 -0.15 -2.09
CA ASN A 159 28.17 0.50 -1.00
C ASN A 159 28.77 -0.49 0.00
N THR A 160 28.28 -1.72 0.03
CA THR A 160 28.79 -2.82 0.87
C THR A 160 29.63 -3.82 0.07
N GLN A 161 30.15 -3.40 -1.10
CA GLN A 161 31.03 -4.18 -1.98
C GLN A 161 30.40 -5.45 -2.57
N GLN A 162 29.06 -5.53 -2.59
CA GLN A 162 28.29 -6.63 -3.17
C GLN A 162 27.83 -6.30 -4.59
N THR A 163 28.79 -6.05 -5.49
CA THR A 163 28.52 -5.53 -6.84
C THR A 163 27.72 -6.49 -7.72
N GLU A 164 28.08 -7.76 -7.74
CA GLU A 164 27.36 -8.79 -8.52
C GLU A 164 25.86 -8.87 -8.14
N PRO A 165 25.50 -9.07 -6.86
CA PRO A 165 24.10 -9.02 -6.43
C PRO A 165 23.39 -7.68 -6.73
N ALA A 166 24.13 -6.56 -6.70
CA ALA A 166 23.54 -5.25 -6.95
C ALA A 166 23.11 -5.05 -8.41
N LEU A 167 23.87 -5.60 -9.35
CA LEU A 167 23.69 -5.37 -10.78
C LEU A 167 23.00 -6.53 -11.51
N ARG A 168 22.90 -7.69 -10.86
CA ARG A 168 22.15 -8.84 -11.37
C ARG A 168 20.74 -8.46 -11.81
N ASP A 169 20.38 -8.88 -13.03
CA ASP A 169 19.07 -8.68 -13.65
C ASP A 169 18.64 -7.21 -13.77
N PHE A 170 19.56 -6.24 -13.63
CA PHE A 170 19.22 -4.82 -13.68
C PHE A 170 18.66 -4.39 -15.05
N ALA A 171 18.99 -5.12 -16.12
CA ALA A 171 18.41 -4.93 -17.45
C ALA A 171 16.86 -4.97 -17.44
N ALA A 172 16.24 -5.83 -16.62
CA ALA A 172 14.78 -5.92 -16.52
C ALA A 172 14.15 -4.66 -15.89
N ILE A 173 14.91 -3.94 -15.06
CA ILE A 173 14.50 -2.65 -14.50
C ILE A 173 14.76 -1.53 -15.51
N TRP A 174 15.92 -1.57 -16.17
CA TRP A 174 16.32 -0.60 -17.18
C TRP A 174 15.37 -0.53 -18.38
N LEU A 175 14.97 -1.68 -18.94
CA LEU A 175 14.19 -1.80 -20.17
C LEU A 175 12.72 -1.42 -19.98
N ARG A 176 12.46 -0.13 -19.80
CA ARG A 176 11.14 0.48 -19.74
C ARG A 176 11.13 1.90 -20.33
N GLY A 177 9.99 2.29 -20.87
CA GLY A 177 9.77 3.63 -21.43
C GLY A 177 9.47 4.74 -20.40
N ALA A 178 9.35 4.37 -19.13
CA ALA A 178 9.20 5.33 -18.04
C ALA A 178 10.57 5.81 -17.53
N THR A 179 10.61 7.06 -17.07
CA THR A 179 11.76 7.58 -16.32
C THR A 179 11.90 6.77 -15.03
N LEU A 180 13.14 6.35 -14.73
CA LEU A 180 13.43 5.67 -13.47
C LEU A 180 13.59 6.72 -12.35
N PRO A 181 13.27 6.38 -11.09
CA PRO A 181 13.54 7.28 -9.97
C PRO A 181 15.03 7.66 -9.89
N ASN A 182 15.34 8.86 -9.41
CA ASN A 182 16.72 9.33 -9.23
C ASN A 182 17.55 8.40 -8.32
N ALA A 183 16.89 7.64 -7.43
CA ALA A 183 17.51 6.59 -6.63
C ALA A 183 18.26 5.54 -7.48
N CYS A 184 17.89 5.37 -8.75
CA CYS A 184 18.53 4.44 -9.68
C CYS A 184 19.80 4.98 -10.34
N ASP A 185 20.06 6.29 -10.30
CA ASP A 185 21.19 6.89 -11.03
C ASP A 185 22.56 6.31 -10.63
N PRO A 186 22.87 6.09 -9.34
CA PRO A 186 24.13 5.44 -8.94
C PRO A 186 24.24 4.00 -9.44
N VAL A 187 23.12 3.27 -9.49
CA VAL A 187 23.08 1.88 -9.96
C VAL A 187 23.28 1.83 -11.47
N ILE A 188 22.65 2.74 -12.22
CA ILE A 188 22.83 2.90 -13.66
C ILE A 188 24.29 3.25 -13.97
N ALA A 189 24.89 4.17 -13.22
CA ALA A 189 26.29 4.56 -13.41
C ALA A 189 27.25 3.37 -13.18
N ALA A 190 27.04 2.62 -12.10
CA ALA A 190 27.81 1.39 -11.83
C ALA A 190 27.64 0.35 -12.94
N TRP A 191 26.39 0.09 -13.36
CA TRP A 191 26.08 -0.86 -14.42
C TRP A 191 26.71 -0.46 -15.76
N ARG A 192 26.70 0.83 -16.09
CA ARG A 192 27.38 1.37 -17.27
C ARG A 192 28.89 1.19 -17.20
N SER A 193 29.50 1.42 -16.04
CA SER A 193 30.95 1.32 -15.87
C SER A 193 31.49 -0.11 -16.08
N GLN A 194 30.63 -1.12 -15.94
CA GLN A 194 30.96 -2.52 -16.23
C GLN A 194 30.79 -2.92 -17.70
N GLY A 195 30.40 -1.98 -18.57
CA GLY A 195 30.13 -2.26 -19.98
C GLY A 195 28.82 -3.01 -20.23
N SER A 196 27.99 -3.22 -19.21
CA SER A 196 26.71 -3.94 -19.35
C SER A 196 25.63 -3.13 -20.06
N LEU A 197 25.74 -1.80 -20.08
CA LEU A 197 24.84 -0.93 -20.84
C LEU A 197 25.33 -0.80 -22.29
N THR A 198 24.88 -1.72 -23.14
CA THR A 198 25.26 -1.75 -24.56
C THR A 198 24.46 -0.75 -25.41
N PRO A 199 24.95 -0.37 -26.61
CA PRO A 199 24.19 0.44 -27.56
C PRO A 199 22.79 -0.12 -27.87
N GLU A 200 22.66 -1.45 -27.95
CA GLU A 200 21.40 -2.12 -28.22
C GLU A 200 20.40 -1.92 -27.07
N LEU A 201 20.86 -1.96 -25.81
CA LEU A 201 20.02 -1.69 -24.64
C LEU A 201 19.61 -0.22 -24.53
N LEU A 202 20.47 0.71 -24.95
CA LEU A 202 20.12 2.12 -25.08
C LEU A 202 19.05 2.32 -26.15
N TRP A 203 19.22 1.71 -27.32
CA TRP A 203 18.27 1.79 -28.43
C TRP A 203 16.91 1.19 -28.07
N GLN A 204 16.89 0.02 -27.42
CA GLN A 204 15.66 -0.61 -26.93
C GLN A 204 14.92 0.31 -25.95
N ARG A 205 15.64 0.91 -24.98
CA ARG A 205 15.01 1.84 -24.04
C ARG A 205 14.51 3.11 -24.73
N PHE A 206 15.23 3.61 -25.73
CA PHE A 206 14.81 4.74 -26.55
C PHE A 206 13.48 4.45 -27.26
N ALA A 207 13.37 3.30 -27.94
CA ALA A 207 12.14 2.86 -28.59
C ALA A 207 10.97 2.71 -27.59
N LEU A 208 11.22 2.12 -26.42
CA LEU A 208 10.21 2.01 -25.36
C LEU A 208 9.75 3.37 -24.83
N ALA A 209 10.66 4.35 -24.72
CA ALA A 209 10.33 5.71 -24.31
C ALA A 209 9.39 6.39 -25.33
N LEU A 210 9.66 6.21 -26.62
CA LEU A 210 8.78 6.72 -27.67
C LEU A 210 7.40 6.06 -27.65
N ASP A 211 7.31 4.72 -27.52
CA ASP A 211 6.01 4.03 -27.41
C ASP A 211 5.17 4.55 -26.23
N ARG A 212 5.83 4.91 -25.11
CA ARG A 212 5.19 5.54 -23.95
C ARG A 212 4.93 7.06 -24.08
N ASN A 213 5.18 7.65 -25.24
CA ASN A 213 5.10 9.10 -25.49
C ASN A 213 6.04 9.93 -24.61
N ASN A 214 7.10 9.33 -24.08
CA ASN A 214 8.08 9.99 -23.23
C ASN A 214 9.22 10.57 -24.06
N SER A 215 8.92 11.61 -24.86
CA SER A 215 9.91 12.26 -25.73
C SER A 215 11.04 12.93 -24.95
N GLY A 216 10.82 13.30 -23.68
CA GLY A 216 11.87 13.84 -22.80
C GLY A 216 12.95 12.80 -22.52
N LEU A 217 12.55 11.60 -22.08
CA LEU A 217 13.47 10.48 -21.88
C LEU A 217 14.14 10.05 -23.19
N ALA A 218 13.38 10.01 -24.29
CA ALA A 218 13.93 9.64 -25.60
C ALA A 218 15.05 10.61 -26.04
N LYS A 219 14.92 11.93 -25.81
CA LYS A 219 15.99 12.91 -26.08
C LYS A 219 17.23 12.65 -25.24
N VAL A 220 17.07 12.40 -23.94
CA VAL A 220 18.19 12.06 -23.06
C VAL A 220 18.91 10.78 -23.52
N LEU A 221 18.15 9.76 -23.93
CA LEU A 221 18.72 8.51 -24.43
C LEU A 221 19.40 8.69 -25.79
N ARG A 222 18.85 9.55 -26.66
CA ARG A 222 19.49 9.94 -27.93
C ARG A 222 20.88 10.49 -27.70
N ASP A 223 21.08 11.37 -26.72
CA ASP A 223 22.41 11.93 -26.44
C ASP A 223 23.39 10.89 -25.88
N ALA A 224 22.90 9.79 -25.32
CA ALA A 224 23.71 8.69 -24.82
C ALA A 224 24.03 7.61 -25.88
N LEU A 225 23.36 7.62 -27.04
CA LEU A 225 23.60 6.67 -28.13
C LEU A 225 24.95 6.93 -28.83
N PRO A 226 25.57 5.91 -29.44
CA PRO A 226 26.68 6.11 -30.37
C PRO A 226 26.29 7.07 -31.49
N VAL A 227 27.25 7.85 -31.98
CA VAL A 227 27.02 8.88 -33.02
C VAL A 227 26.32 8.31 -34.26
N ALA A 228 26.65 7.07 -34.65
CA ALA A 228 26.02 6.37 -35.78
C ALA A 228 24.50 6.15 -35.60
N ASP A 229 24.03 6.03 -34.36
CA ASP A 229 22.62 5.78 -34.03
C ASP A 229 21.86 7.07 -33.72
N GLN A 230 22.54 8.16 -33.38
CA GLN A 230 21.90 9.44 -33.06
C GLN A 230 21.08 9.98 -34.24
N GLN A 231 21.58 9.84 -35.46
CA GLN A 231 20.87 10.26 -36.66
C GLN A 231 19.53 9.50 -36.84
N TRP A 232 19.50 8.21 -36.51
CA TRP A 232 18.28 7.42 -36.55
C TRP A 232 17.29 7.85 -35.45
N ALA A 233 17.80 8.10 -34.24
CA ALA A 233 16.99 8.59 -33.14
C ALA A 233 16.37 9.97 -33.44
N ASP A 234 17.13 10.87 -34.07
CA ASP A 234 16.66 12.21 -34.47
C ASP A 234 15.51 12.12 -35.49
N GLN A 235 15.64 11.25 -36.49
CA GLN A 235 14.59 11.02 -37.48
C GLN A 235 13.31 10.48 -36.83
N TRP A 236 13.43 9.51 -35.92
CA TRP A 236 12.27 8.98 -35.22
C TRP A 236 11.61 10.04 -34.35
N LEU A 237 12.38 10.83 -33.59
CA LEU A 237 11.86 11.96 -32.82
C LEU A 237 11.13 12.98 -33.69
N ALA A 238 11.67 13.29 -34.87
CA ALA A 238 11.04 14.19 -35.83
C ALA A 238 9.69 13.63 -36.33
N ILE A 239 9.63 12.36 -36.69
CA ILE A 239 8.39 11.66 -37.12
C ILE A 239 7.35 11.63 -35.98
N VAL A 240 7.77 11.37 -34.74
CA VAL A 240 6.85 11.42 -33.58
C VAL A 240 6.23 12.82 -33.42
N GLY A 241 7.02 13.87 -33.65
CA GLY A 241 6.56 15.26 -33.62
C GLY A 241 5.63 15.60 -34.80
N ASN A 242 6.02 15.19 -36.00
CA ASN A 242 5.36 15.49 -37.27
C ASN A 242 5.23 14.22 -38.14
N PRO A 243 4.20 13.39 -37.93
CA PRO A 243 4.05 12.10 -38.62
C PRO A 243 4.03 12.15 -40.15
N PRO A 244 3.49 13.19 -40.81
CA PRO A 244 3.60 13.36 -42.26
C PRO A 244 5.02 13.33 -42.83
N LEU A 245 6.06 13.57 -42.02
CA LEU A 245 7.46 13.39 -42.45
C LEU A 245 7.77 11.96 -42.90
N LEU A 246 6.90 10.98 -42.57
CA LEU A 246 6.94 9.63 -43.12
C LEU A 246 6.80 9.57 -44.65
N LEU A 247 6.34 10.62 -45.32
CA LEU A 247 6.27 10.68 -46.79
C LEU A 247 7.52 11.27 -47.44
N GLU A 248 8.31 12.02 -46.69
CA GLU A 248 9.56 12.62 -47.16
C GLU A 248 10.71 11.59 -47.17
N THR A 249 10.38 10.32 -46.99
CA THR A 249 11.21 9.18 -46.59
C THR A 249 12.03 8.53 -47.68
N ARG A 250 12.38 9.25 -48.76
CA ARG A 250 13.54 8.86 -49.60
C ARG A 250 14.85 8.67 -48.79
N ARG A 251 14.85 9.02 -47.50
CA ARG A 251 15.94 8.86 -46.54
C ARG A 251 15.83 7.67 -45.59
N LEU A 252 14.73 6.91 -45.58
CA LEU A 252 14.59 5.74 -44.70
C LEU A 252 15.11 4.50 -45.42
N ASP A 253 16.23 3.98 -44.94
CA ASP A 253 16.69 2.65 -45.33
C ASP A 253 15.77 1.60 -44.72
N LEU A 254 14.78 1.14 -45.48
CA LEU A 254 13.83 0.11 -45.06
C LEU A 254 14.49 -1.28 -44.88
N SER A 255 15.76 -1.44 -45.27
CA SER A 255 16.51 -2.68 -45.00
C SER A 255 17.03 -2.74 -43.56
N ASP A 256 17.13 -1.60 -42.87
CA ASP A 256 17.49 -1.57 -41.46
C ASP A 256 16.29 -1.97 -40.58
N PRO A 257 16.42 -2.98 -39.70
CA PRO A 257 15.33 -3.40 -38.81
C PRO A 257 14.75 -2.27 -37.94
N ARG A 258 15.53 -1.22 -37.66
CA ARG A 258 15.11 -0.06 -36.86
C ARG A 258 14.08 0.79 -37.60
N SER A 259 14.11 0.82 -38.93
CA SER A 259 13.14 1.54 -39.77
C SER A 259 11.72 1.03 -39.59
N ALA A 260 11.54 -0.29 -39.47
CA ALA A 260 10.22 -0.89 -39.31
C ALA A 260 9.49 -0.40 -38.05
N LEU A 261 10.21 -0.31 -36.92
CA LEU A 261 9.64 0.19 -35.66
C LEU A 261 9.26 1.68 -35.77
N MET A 262 10.14 2.49 -36.36
CA MET A 262 9.90 3.92 -36.56
C MET A 262 8.70 4.19 -37.49
N VAL A 263 8.61 3.47 -38.61
CA VAL A 263 7.49 3.59 -39.56
C VAL A 263 6.18 3.13 -38.90
N SER A 264 6.19 2.00 -38.19
CA SER A 264 5.02 1.49 -37.48
C SER A 264 4.51 2.49 -36.43
N ASP A 265 5.40 3.04 -35.60
CA ASP A 265 5.06 4.03 -34.59
C ASP A 265 4.55 5.34 -35.23
N GLY A 266 5.23 5.83 -36.27
CA GLY A 266 4.83 7.02 -37.00
C GLY A 266 3.44 6.88 -37.65
N LEU A 267 3.16 5.77 -38.33
CA LEU A 267 1.86 5.50 -38.95
C LEU A 267 0.74 5.40 -37.91
N LYS A 268 0.99 4.70 -36.79
CA LYS A 268 0.05 4.60 -35.67
C LYS A 268 -0.28 5.98 -35.09
N ARG A 269 0.71 6.86 -34.97
CA ARG A 269 0.52 8.24 -34.49
C ARG A 269 -0.21 9.09 -35.51
N TRP A 270 0.14 8.98 -36.79
CA TRP A 270 -0.53 9.72 -37.86
C TRP A 270 -2.00 9.33 -37.91
N GLY A 271 -2.32 8.04 -37.95
CA GLY A 271 -3.70 7.56 -37.97
C GLY A 271 -4.53 8.01 -36.76
N ARG A 272 -3.91 8.17 -35.58
CA ARG A 272 -4.58 8.73 -34.39
C ARG A 272 -4.85 10.23 -34.49
N ARG A 273 -4.03 10.98 -35.24
CA ARG A 273 -4.18 12.43 -35.43
C ARG A 273 -5.09 12.77 -36.62
N ASP A 274 -4.88 12.07 -37.73
CA ASP A 274 -5.60 12.25 -38.99
C ASP A 274 -5.56 10.95 -39.80
N ILE A 275 -6.62 10.14 -39.66
CA ILE A 275 -6.73 8.84 -40.33
C ILE A 275 -6.89 8.98 -41.84
N LEU A 276 -7.55 10.04 -42.33
CA LEU A 276 -7.80 10.22 -43.76
C LEU A 276 -6.50 10.59 -44.47
N ALA A 277 -5.71 11.51 -43.91
CA ALA A 277 -4.40 11.84 -44.43
C ALA A 277 -3.44 10.64 -44.40
N ALA A 278 -3.45 9.87 -43.30
CA ALA A 278 -2.63 8.65 -43.19
C ALA A 278 -3.02 7.58 -44.21
N LEU A 279 -4.32 7.37 -44.46
CA LEU A 279 -4.80 6.41 -45.47
C LEU A 279 -4.49 6.88 -46.90
N ALA A 280 -4.67 8.18 -47.18
CA ALA A 280 -4.31 8.76 -48.48
C ALA A 280 -2.82 8.57 -48.78
N ALA A 281 -1.97 8.74 -47.77
CA ALA A 281 -0.53 8.50 -47.85
C ALA A 281 -0.16 7.04 -48.18
N LEU A 282 -0.89 6.06 -47.62
CA LEU A 282 -0.68 4.64 -47.88
C LEU A 282 -1.28 4.17 -49.22
N GLY A 283 -2.30 4.87 -49.71
CA GLY A 283 -3.04 4.54 -50.93
C GLY A 283 -2.42 5.07 -52.22
N GLN A 284 -1.36 5.88 -52.16
CA GLN A 284 -0.65 6.30 -53.37
C GLN A 284 0.30 5.19 -53.84
N PRO A 285 0.22 4.73 -55.10
CA PRO A 285 1.23 3.83 -55.64
C PRO A 285 2.57 4.55 -55.58
N GLN A 286 3.55 3.95 -54.89
CA GLN A 286 4.94 4.41 -54.93
C GLN A 286 5.41 4.27 -56.38
N GLY A 287 5.32 5.36 -57.14
CA GLY A 287 5.60 5.38 -58.56
C GLY A 287 7.10 5.22 -58.83
N ALA A 288 7.39 4.20 -59.66
CA ALA A 288 8.49 4.04 -60.62
C ALA A 288 9.87 4.61 -60.28
#